data_AF-A0A7X9FPB8-F1
#
_entry.id   AF-A0A7X9FPB8-F1
#
_cell.length_a   1.000
_cell.length_b   1.000
_cell.length_c   1.000
_cell.angle_alpha   90.00
_cell.angle_beta   90.00
_cell.angle_gamma   90.00
#
_symmetry.space_group_name_H-M   'P 1'
#
loop_
_entity.id
_entity.type
_entity.pdbx_description
1 polymer ?
#
loop_
_entity_poly.entity_id
_entity_poly.type
_entity_poly.pdbx_seq_one_letter_code
_entity_poly.pdbx_strand_id
1 'polypeptide(L)'
;MSPSPTPTPTPTLTPSPEYTQFTYTPTPCPPNKKECISCETVNFGDVIQQLKKTARDQWKSNLAFILRLDKGNKLKLSFQARNKALLEQMLKFLNSLSPEVQECIENDYCVTVSVNTLILKKYRKTIEQIYKLSQEIQRQPLAYGKPGGKCSGSIEECKKRVRNANQYIKWLKREINRLKKLNLTLTSKIPIKTTKCE
;
A
#
# COMPACT_ATOMS: atom_id res chain seq x y z
N MET A 1 -11.09 52.15 -31.75
CA MET A 1 -9.80 51.44 -31.72
C MET A 1 -9.87 50.41 -30.59
N SER A 2 -10.06 49.12 -30.92
CA SER A 2 -10.09 48.05 -29.92
C SER A 2 -8.68 47.48 -29.69
N PRO A 3 -8.25 47.23 -28.45
CA PRO A 3 -6.95 46.63 -28.20
C PRO A 3 -6.95 45.14 -28.57
N SER A 4 -5.89 44.72 -29.25
CA SER A 4 -5.63 43.32 -29.63
C SER A 4 -5.22 42.50 -28.39
N PRO A 5 -5.74 41.28 -28.18
CA PRO A 5 -5.37 40.47 -27.03
C PRO A 5 -3.93 39.93 -27.15
N THR A 6 -3.16 40.11 -26.08
CA THR A 6 -1.79 39.58 -25.94
C THR A 6 -1.80 38.05 -25.91
N PRO A 7 -0.98 37.35 -26.72
CA PRO A 7 -0.89 35.90 -26.68
C PRO A 7 -0.29 35.43 -25.36
N THR A 8 -0.94 34.45 -24.73
CA THR A 8 -0.48 33.81 -23.49
C THR A 8 0.60 32.78 -23.82
N PRO A 9 1.73 32.72 -23.09
CA PRO A 9 2.79 31.75 -23.36
C PRO A 9 2.32 30.32 -23.06
N THR A 10 2.48 29.44 -24.04
CA THR A 10 2.21 28.00 -23.92
C THR A 10 3.25 27.35 -23.00
N PRO A 11 2.85 26.56 -21.99
CA PRO A 11 3.81 25.86 -21.14
C PRO A 11 4.56 24.78 -21.93
N THR A 12 5.89 24.89 -21.96
CA THR A 12 6.78 23.86 -22.51
C THR A 12 6.71 22.61 -21.65
N LEU A 13 6.25 21.50 -22.24
CA LEU A 13 6.24 20.19 -21.59
C LEU A 13 7.68 19.72 -21.35
N THR A 14 8.04 19.54 -20.08
CA THR A 14 9.28 18.87 -19.69
C THR A 14 9.19 17.40 -20.09
N PRO A 15 10.20 16.82 -20.80
CA PRO A 15 10.17 15.41 -21.14
C PRO A 15 10.13 14.56 -19.87
N SER A 16 9.17 13.63 -19.84
CA SER A 16 9.05 12.62 -18.79
C SER A 16 10.27 11.69 -18.85
N PRO A 17 10.82 11.23 -17.71
CA PRO A 17 11.91 10.26 -17.74
C PRO A 17 11.49 9.02 -18.52
N GLU A 18 12.28 8.66 -19.53
CA GLU A 18 12.16 7.38 -20.24
C GLU A 18 12.23 6.25 -19.22
N TYR A 19 11.09 5.60 -18.98
CA TYR A 19 11.06 4.31 -18.34
C TYR A 19 11.66 3.34 -19.35
N THR A 20 12.85 2.82 -19.06
CA THR A 20 13.38 1.63 -19.71
C THR A 20 12.32 0.54 -19.58
N GLN A 21 11.59 0.31 -20.67
CA GLN A 21 10.72 -0.84 -20.80
C GLN A 21 11.64 -2.05 -20.78
N PHE A 22 11.59 -2.82 -19.69
CA PHE A 22 12.07 -4.18 -19.72
C PHE A 22 11.19 -4.90 -20.74
N THR A 23 11.74 -5.14 -21.93
CA THR A 23 11.16 -6.03 -22.92
C THR A 23 11.12 -7.42 -22.29
N TYR A 24 9.95 -7.82 -21.80
CA TYR A 24 9.69 -9.18 -21.39
C TYR A 24 9.59 -10.02 -22.65
N THR A 25 10.68 -10.69 -23.01
CA THR A 25 10.59 -11.85 -23.90
C THR A 25 9.91 -12.95 -23.09
N PRO A 26 8.74 -13.47 -23.50
CA PRO A 26 8.21 -14.69 -22.91
C PRO A 26 9.32 -15.74 -22.97
N THR A 27 9.70 -16.27 -21.81
CA THR A 27 10.73 -17.31 -21.75
C THR A 27 10.14 -18.53 -22.44
N PRO A 28 10.70 -19.00 -23.57
CA PRO A 28 10.25 -20.23 -24.21
C PRO A 28 10.42 -21.38 -23.20
N CYS A 29 9.57 -22.41 -23.28
CA CYS A 29 9.73 -23.63 -22.50
C CYS A 29 11.20 -24.11 -22.64
N PRO A 30 11.86 -24.55 -21.54
CA PRO A 30 13.27 -24.91 -21.58
C PRO A 30 13.52 -25.95 -22.68
N PRO A 31 14.61 -25.83 -23.47
CA PRO A 31 14.80 -26.56 -24.72
C PRO A 31 14.99 -28.08 -24.58
N ASN A 32 14.80 -28.66 -23.38
CA ASN A 32 15.11 -30.05 -23.07
C ASN A 32 14.01 -30.84 -22.31
N LYS A 33 12.77 -30.35 -22.27
CA LYS A 33 11.63 -31.16 -21.77
C LYS A 33 10.40 -30.95 -22.66
N LYS A 34 9.64 -32.04 -22.82
CA LYS A 34 8.40 -32.17 -23.61
C LYS A 34 7.56 -30.89 -23.53
N GLU A 35 7.04 -30.50 -24.69
CA GLU A 35 6.17 -29.35 -24.93
C GLU A 35 5.17 -29.13 -23.79
N CYS A 36 5.10 -27.91 -23.29
CA CYS A 36 4.08 -27.47 -22.34
C CYS A 36 2.67 -27.76 -22.93
N ILE A 37 1.81 -28.51 -22.23
CA ILE A 37 0.49 -28.96 -22.69
C ILE A 37 -0.43 -27.76 -23.01
N SER A 38 -0.44 -26.76 -22.14
CA SER A 38 -1.13 -25.50 -22.35
C SER A 38 -0.51 -24.40 -21.50
N CYS A 39 -0.68 -23.15 -21.94
CA CYS A 39 -0.34 -21.99 -21.12
C CYS A 39 -1.49 -20.99 -21.09
N GLU A 40 -1.77 -20.42 -19.91
CA GLU A 40 -2.83 -19.43 -19.67
C GLU A 40 -2.24 -18.15 -19.10
N THR A 41 -2.73 -16.99 -19.51
CA THR A 41 -2.34 -15.71 -18.87
C THR A 41 -3.32 -15.38 -17.77
N VAL A 42 -2.83 -15.30 -16.53
CA VAL A 42 -3.62 -14.85 -15.37
C VAL A 42 -3.28 -13.41 -15.07
N ASN A 43 -4.30 -12.55 -15.15
CA ASN A 43 -4.20 -11.13 -14.84
C ASN A 43 -4.66 -10.86 -13.39
N PHE A 44 -3.83 -10.14 -12.64
CA PHE A 44 -4.11 -9.70 -11.28
C PHE A 44 -3.74 -8.21 -11.08
N GLY A 45 -3.72 -7.44 -12.17
CA GLY A 45 -3.49 -5.99 -12.15
C GLY A 45 -4.43 -5.26 -11.20
N ASP A 46 -5.71 -5.64 -11.19
CA ASP A 46 -6.71 -5.08 -10.26
C ASP A 46 -6.37 -5.36 -8.80
N VAL A 47 -5.86 -6.56 -8.50
CA VAL A 47 -5.41 -6.92 -7.15
C VAL A 47 -4.23 -6.03 -6.74
N ILE A 48 -3.27 -5.81 -7.63
CA ILE A 48 -2.14 -4.88 -7.40
C ILE A 48 -2.65 -3.46 -7.13
N GLN A 49 -3.61 -2.96 -7.90
CA GLN A 49 -4.16 -1.61 -7.69
C GLN A 49 -4.90 -1.50 -6.35
N GLN A 50 -5.68 -2.52 -5.98
CA GLN A 50 -6.33 -2.58 -4.67
C GLN A 50 -5.32 -2.62 -3.53
N LEU A 51 -4.20 -3.36 -3.67
CA LEU A 51 -3.11 -3.37 -2.70
C LEU A 51 -2.44 -1.99 -2.58
N LYS A 52 -2.19 -1.30 -3.70
CA LYS A 52 -1.64 0.08 -3.67
C LYS A 52 -2.58 1.03 -2.95
N LYS A 53 -3.88 0.95 -3.20
CA LYS A 53 -4.91 1.74 -2.50
C LYS A 53 -4.91 1.42 -1.00
N THR A 54 -4.92 0.15 -0.64
CA THR A 54 -4.94 -0.32 0.75
C THR A 54 -3.69 0.13 1.52
N ALA A 55 -2.52 0.11 0.89
CA ALA A 55 -1.28 0.64 1.47
C ALA A 55 -1.38 2.15 1.78
N ARG A 56 -1.93 2.94 0.85
CA ARG A 56 -2.16 4.38 1.04
C ARG A 56 -3.19 4.65 2.15
N ASP A 57 -4.25 3.87 2.22
CA ASP A 57 -5.29 4.00 3.25
C ASP A 57 -4.74 3.64 4.65
N GLN A 58 -3.83 2.65 4.73
CA GLN A 58 -3.11 2.31 5.96
C GLN A 58 -2.19 3.46 6.40
N TRP A 59 -1.45 4.06 5.45
CA TRP A 59 -0.63 5.23 5.72
C TRP A 59 -1.45 6.41 6.23
N LYS A 60 -2.59 6.72 5.59
CA LYS A 60 -3.51 7.79 6.02
C LYS A 60 -4.05 7.56 7.43
N SER A 61 -4.45 6.32 7.74
CA SER A 61 -4.96 5.96 9.06
C SER A 61 -3.89 6.13 10.15
N ASN A 62 -2.66 5.73 9.87
CA ASN A 62 -1.52 5.96 10.76
C ASN A 62 -1.23 7.45 10.93
N LEU A 63 -1.23 8.22 9.84
CA LEU A 63 -1.01 9.67 9.89
C LEU A 63 -2.08 10.36 10.75
N ALA A 64 -3.34 9.97 10.63
CA ALA A 64 -4.44 10.50 11.43
C ALA A 64 -4.25 10.26 12.93
N PHE A 65 -3.67 9.12 13.32
CA PHE A 65 -3.26 8.87 14.71
C PHE A 65 -2.07 9.74 15.13
N ILE A 66 -1.02 9.83 14.30
CA ILE A 66 0.20 10.58 14.63
C ILE A 66 -0.11 12.05 14.89
N LEU A 67 -0.98 12.66 14.08
CA LEU A 67 -1.40 14.05 14.25
C LEU A 67 -2.10 14.29 15.60
N ARG A 68 -2.72 13.26 16.17
CA ARG A 68 -3.45 13.31 17.44
C ARG A 68 -2.60 13.01 18.68
N LEU A 69 -1.31 12.69 18.54
CA LEU A 69 -0.45 12.41 19.70
C LEU A 69 -0.24 13.66 20.58
N ASP A 70 -0.24 13.47 21.91
CA ASP A 70 0.17 14.49 22.90
C ASP A 70 1.69 14.44 23.13
N LYS A 71 2.44 14.47 22.04
CA LYS A 71 3.89 14.32 22.04
C LYS A 71 4.54 15.42 21.23
N GLY A 72 5.76 15.78 21.62
CA GLY A 72 6.55 16.79 20.94
C GLY A 72 6.80 16.46 19.46
N ASN A 73 7.07 17.49 18.66
CA ASN A 73 7.24 17.39 17.22
C ASN A 73 8.25 16.32 16.80
N LYS A 74 9.33 16.12 17.54
CA LYS A 74 10.36 15.10 17.24
C LYS A 74 9.78 13.68 17.13
N LEU A 75 8.90 13.28 18.04
CA LEU A 75 8.31 11.93 18.01
C LEU A 75 7.29 11.80 16.88
N LYS A 76 6.48 12.83 16.64
CA LYS A 76 5.53 12.87 15.51
C LYS A 76 6.27 12.75 14.17
N LEU A 77 7.35 13.50 13.99
CA LEU A 77 8.20 13.45 12.80
C LEU A 77 8.84 12.07 12.62
N SER A 78 9.32 11.45 13.69
CA SER A 78 9.87 10.09 13.65
C SER A 78 8.82 9.06 13.17
N PHE A 79 7.60 9.10 13.73
CA PHE A 79 6.54 8.21 13.27
C PHE A 79 6.09 8.51 11.84
N GLN A 80 6.02 9.77 11.43
CA GLN A 80 5.70 10.16 10.05
C GLN A 80 6.74 9.61 9.07
N ALA A 81 8.03 9.76 9.38
CA ALA A 81 9.12 9.25 8.56
C ALA A 81 9.05 7.72 8.42
N ARG A 82 8.90 6.99 9.53
CA ARG A 82 8.74 5.52 9.52
C ARG A 82 7.49 5.09 8.73
N ASN A 83 6.37 5.78 8.91
CA ASN A 83 5.11 5.48 8.20
C ASN A 83 5.25 5.71 6.69
N LYS A 84 5.93 6.79 6.29
CA LYS A 84 6.21 7.11 4.88
C LYS A 84 7.16 6.08 4.26
N ALA A 85 8.26 5.74 4.93
CA ALA A 85 9.22 4.76 4.44
C ALA A 85 8.58 3.37 4.21
N LEU A 86 7.69 2.93 5.10
CA LEU A 86 6.98 1.67 4.92
C LEU A 86 5.99 1.73 3.74
N LEU A 87 5.29 2.86 3.53
CA LEU A 87 4.45 3.04 2.34
C LEU A 87 5.28 2.97 1.05
N GLU A 88 6.39 3.71 0.99
CA GLU A 88 7.29 3.71 -0.18
C GLU A 88 7.81 2.30 -0.48
N GLN A 89 8.19 1.55 0.56
CA GLN A 89 8.62 0.17 0.42
C GLN A 89 7.50 -0.75 -0.10
N MET A 90 6.28 -0.62 0.44
CA MET A 90 5.11 -1.36 -0.04
C MET A 90 4.84 -1.07 -1.53
N LEU A 91 4.84 0.21 -1.92
CA LEU A 91 4.61 0.61 -3.31
C LEU A 91 5.73 0.13 -4.24
N LYS A 92 7.00 0.17 -3.79
CA LYS A 92 8.14 -0.36 -4.54
C LYS A 92 7.96 -1.85 -4.85
N PHE A 93 7.56 -2.66 -3.87
CA PHE A 93 7.27 -4.08 -4.10
C PHE A 93 6.12 -4.28 -5.09
N LEU A 94 5.02 -3.55 -4.92
CA LEU A 94 3.85 -3.68 -5.80
C LEU A 94 4.12 -3.20 -7.23
N ASN A 95 4.99 -2.21 -7.42
CA ASN A 95 5.39 -1.74 -8.74
C ASN A 95 6.40 -2.69 -9.42
N SER A 96 7.11 -3.52 -8.65
CA SER A 96 8.02 -4.54 -9.19
C SER A 96 7.32 -5.86 -9.56
N LEU A 97 6.03 -5.98 -9.28
CA LEU A 97 5.25 -7.14 -9.71
C LEU A 97 4.76 -6.93 -11.14
N SER A 98 4.91 -7.94 -11.99
CA SER A 98 4.17 -8.02 -13.23
C SER A 98 2.67 -8.12 -12.92
N PRO A 99 1.78 -7.37 -13.61
CA PRO A 99 0.33 -7.50 -13.44
C PRO A 99 -0.23 -8.79 -14.03
N GLU A 100 0.56 -9.50 -14.83
CA GLU A 100 0.19 -10.70 -15.56
C GLU A 100 1.26 -11.76 -15.39
N VAL A 101 0.84 -13.01 -15.29
CA VAL A 101 1.71 -14.18 -15.16
C VAL A 101 1.21 -15.29 -16.05
N GLN A 102 2.14 -15.96 -16.71
CA GLN A 102 1.84 -17.12 -17.53
C GLN A 102 1.80 -18.38 -16.65
N GLU A 103 0.74 -19.15 -16.75
CA GLU A 103 0.55 -20.46 -16.11
C GLU A 103 0.71 -21.53 -17.16
N CYS A 104 1.76 -22.34 -17.10
CA CYS A 104 1.99 -23.40 -18.07
C CYS A 104 1.91 -24.78 -17.41
N ILE A 105 1.13 -25.69 -18.00
CA ILE A 105 1.06 -27.10 -17.64
C ILE A 105 2.22 -27.80 -18.37
N GLU A 106 3.20 -28.34 -17.64
CA GLU A 106 4.38 -28.97 -18.26
C GLU A 106 4.16 -30.45 -18.61
N ASN A 107 3.37 -31.15 -17.81
CA ASN A 107 2.91 -32.53 -18.05
C ASN A 107 1.74 -32.84 -17.08
N ASP A 108 1.11 -34.02 -17.19
CA ASP A 108 0.01 -34.44 -16.30
C ASP A 108 0.37 -34.43 -14.79
N TYR A 109 1.66 -34.29 -14.45
CA TYR A 109 2.20 -34.46 -13.10
C TYR A 109 2.97 -33.23 -12.56
N CYS A 110 3.31 -32.23 -13.38
CA CYS A 110 4.07 -31.04 -12.99
C CYS A 110 3.58 -29.78 -13.73
N VAL A 111 3.44 -28.70 -12.96
CA VAL A 111 3.15 -27.34 -13.45
C VAL A 111 4.30 -26.44 -12.97
N THR A 112 5.03 -25.82 -13.90
CA THR A 112 6.11 -24.88 -13.57
C THR A 112 5.70 -23.48 -13.93
N VAL A 113 5.86 -22.57 -12.97
CA VAL A 113 5.75 -21.16 -13.29
C VAL A 113 6.62 -20.31 -12.38
N SER A 114 7.29 -19.37 -13.04
CA SER A 114 8.09 -18.31 -12.47
C SER A 114 7.20 -17.16 -11.96
N VAL A 115 7.14 -16.93 -10.62
CA VAL A 115 7.17 -15.57 -10.02
C VAL A 115 7.69 -15.56 -8.57
N ASN A 116 8.62 -14.63 -8.33
CA ASN A 116 8.95 -13.79 -7.17
C ASN A 116 8.28 -14.02 -5.79
N THR A 117 8.27 -15.26 -5.29
CA THR A 117 7.90 -15.59 -3.89
C THR A 117 8.63 -14.71 -2.86
N LEU A 118 9.85 -14.28 -3.17
CA LEU A 118 10.65 -13.38 -2.33
C LEU A 118 10.04 -11.99 -2.20
N ILE A 119 9.53 -11.39 -3.28
CA ILE A 119 8.91 -10.06 -3.23
C ILE A 119 7.63 -10.11 -2.40
N LEU A 120 6.79 -11.13 -2.59
CA LEU A 120 5.56 -11.29 -1.82
C LEU A 120 5.84 -11.59 -0.34
N LYS A 121 6.87 -12.39 -0.02
CA LYS A 121 7.33 -12.59 1.37
C LYS A 121 7.79 -11.28 1.99
N LYS A 122 8.59 -10.48 1.27
CA LYS A 122 9.03 -9.15 1.73
C LYS A 122 7.84 -8.20 1.93
N TYR A 123 6.88 -8.18 1.00
CA TYR A 123 5.67 -7.38 1.10
C TYR A 123 4.81 -7.75 2.32
N ARG A 124 4.58 -9.05 2.57
CA ARG A 124 3.89 -9.53 3.78
C ARG A 124 4.60 -9.10 5.06
N LYS A 125 5.94 -9.16 5.09
CA LYS A 125 6.73 -8.67 6.22
C LYS A 125 6.52 -7.17 6.44
N THR A 126 6.47 -6.38 5.37
CA THR A 126 6.19 -4.94 5.45
C THR A 126 4.76 -4.64 5.93
N ILE A 127 3.76 -5.45 5.55
CA ILE A 127 2.39 -5.36 6.12
C ILE A 127 2.42 -5.55 7.64
N GLU A 128 3.18 -6.51 8.14
CA GLU A 128 3.33 -6.72 9.59
C GLU A 128 4.08 -5.55 10.26
N GLN A 129 5.09 -4.99 9.60
CA GLN A 129 5.82 -3.84 10.12
C GLN A 129 4.96 -2.58 10.21
N ILE A 130 4.15 -2.26 9.19
CA ILE A 130 3.27 -1.10 9.23
C ILE A 130 2.17 -1.26 10.27
N TYR A 131 1.71 -2.49 10.50
CA TYR A 131 0.77 -2.80 11.57
C TYR A 131 1.39 -2.67 12.97
N LYS A 132 2.62 -3.17 13.17
CA LYS A 132 3.37 -2.97 14.42
C LYS A 132 3.59 -1.48 14.70
N LEU A 133 3.95 -0.70 13.68
CA LEU A 133 4.03 0.75 13.78
C LEU A 133 2.68 1.36 14.19
N SER A 134 1.56 0.91 13.62
CA SER A 134 0.22 1.33 14.04
C SER A 134 -0.03 1.07 15.52
N GLN A 135 0.37 -0.10 16.04
CA GLN A 135 0.23 -0.46 17.44
C GLN A 135 1.12 0.42 18.34
N GLU A 136 2.36 0.70 17.92
CA GLU A 136 3.26 1.61 18.63
C GLU A 136 2.69 3.02 18.76
N ILE A 137 2.12 3.56 17.67
CA ILE A 137 1.46 4.87 17.65
C ILE A 137 0.24 4.85 18.59
N GLN A 138 -0.56 3.79 18.56
CA GLN A 138 -1.77 3.67 19.40
C GLN A 138 -1.49 3.56 20.90
N ARG A 139 -0.27 3.15 21.30
CA ARG A 139 0.17 3.11 22.70
C ARG A 139 0.58 4.49 23.22
N GLN A 140 0.76 5.47 22.34
CA GLN A 140 1.13 6.81 22.76
C GLN A 140 -0.07 7.57 23.33
N PRO A 141 0.16 8.47 24.31
CA PRO A 141 -0.87 9.35 24.80
C PRO A 141 -1.35 10.26 23.65
N LEU A 142 -2.68 10.42 23.58
CA LEU A 142 -3.35 11.25 22.60
C LEU A 142 -3.69 12.60 23.24
N ALA A 143 -3.63 13.69 22.48
CA ALA A 143 -3.84 15.06 22.94
C ALA A 143 -5.31 15.39 23.28
N TYR A 144 -6.11 14.38 23.62
CA TYR A 144 -7.48 14.60 24.05
C TYR A 144 -7.50 15.45 25.29
N GLY A 145 -8.06 16.65 25.14
CA GLY A 145 -8.44 17.53 26.23
C GLY A 145 -7.56 17.35 27.45
N LYS A 146 -6.29 17.80 27.37
CA LYS A 146 -5.42 17.88 28.55
C LYS A 146 -6.28 18.35 29.73
N PRO A 147 -6.26 17.70 30.90
CA PRO A 147 -6.87 18.27 32.08
C PRO A 147 -6.30 19.70 32.23
N GLY A 148 -7.13 20.74 32.06
CA GLY A 148 -6.72 22.15 32.04
C GLY A 148 -6.42 22.78 30.65
N GLY A 149 -6.52 22.05 29.55
CA GLY A 149 -6.50 22.62 28.20
C GLY A 149 -7.82 23.35 27.93
N LYS A 150 -7.78 24.69 27.80
CA LYS A 150 -8.98 25.53 27.64
C LYS A 150 -9.79 25.10 26.42
N CYS A 151 -10.87 24.37 26.65
CA CYS A 151 -11.93 24.23 25.67
C CYS A 151 -12.68 25.57 25.65
N SER A 152 -12.68 26.26 24.52
CA SER A 152 -13.23 27.61 24.37
C SER A 152 -14.76 27.66 24.19
N GLY A 153 -15.44 26.52 24.32
CA GLY A 153 -16.89 26.38 24.11
C GLY A 153 -17.64 26.04 25.40
N SER A 154 -18.94 25.82 25.28
CA SER A 154 -19.76 25.37 26.42
C SER A 154 -19.34 23.96 26.89
N ILE A 155 -19.67 23.62 28.13
CA ILE A 155 -19.40 22.29 28.70
C ILE A 155 -19.94 21.18 27.79
N GLU A 156 -21.14 21.35 27.26
CA GLU A 156 -21.82 20.41 26.36
C GLU A 156 -21.09 20.26 25.02
N GLU A 157 -20.58 21.36 24.46
CA GLU A 157 -19.74 21.33 23.25
C GLU A 157 -18.43 20.58 23.49
N CYS A 158 -17.79 20.81 24.63
CA CYS A 158 -16.56 20.12 25.01
C CYS A 158 -16.81 18.62 25.17
N LYS A 159 -17.88 18.23 25.87
CA LYS A 159 -18.32 16.83 25.99
C LYS A 159 -18.59 16.20 24.62
N LYS A 160 -19.24 16.92 23.69
CA LYS A 160 -19.50 16.45 22.32
C LYS A 160 -18.21 16.25 21.53
N ARG A 161 -17.26 17.20 21.60
CA ARG A 161 -15.95 17.09 20.95
C ARG A 161 -15.18 15.86 21.43
N VAL A 162 -15.13 15.63 22.75
CA VAL A 162 -14.48 14.43 23.34
C VAL A 162 -15.16 13.14 22.87
N ARG A 163 -16.50 13.09 22.85
CA ARG A 163 -17.24 11.93 22.33
C ARG A 163 -16.92 11.63 20.86
N ASN A 164 -16.95 12.64 20.00
CA ASN A 164 -16.64 12.49 18.57
C ASN A 164 -15.18 12.04 18.35
N ALA A 165 -14.26 12.61 19.11
CA ALA A 165 -12.85 12.22 19.14
C ALA A 165 -12.69 10.73 19.49
N ASN A 166 -13.32 10.27 20.56
CA ASN A 166 -13.26 8.89 21.01
C ASN A 166 -13.88 7.92 20.00
N GLN A 167 -15.02 8.28 19.40
CA GLN A 167 -15.63 7.50 18.33
C GLN A 167 -14.72 7.39 17.11
N TYR A 168 -14.10 8.49 16.71
CA TYR A 168 -13.16 8.52 15.59
C TYR A 168 -11.92 7.63 15.85
N ILE A 169 -11.38 7.62 17.08
CA ILE A 169 -10.29 6.67 17.43
C ILE A 169 -10.75 5.23 17.36
N LYS A 170 -11.93 4.92 17.91
CA LYS A 170 -12.48 3.57 17.82
C LYS A 170 -12.62 3.14 16.36
N TRP A 171 -13.10 4.04 15.50
CA TRP A 171 -13.18 3.81 14.07
C TRP A 171 -11.80 3.58 13.45
N LEU A 172 -10.81 4.43 13.70
CA LEU A 172 -9.45 4.27 13.18
C LEU A 172 -8.81 2.93 13.59
N LYS A 173 -9.00 2.48 14.84
CA LYS A 173 -8.50 1.17 15.30
C LYS A 173 -9.12 0.02 14.50
N ARG A 174 -10.44 0.07 14.28
CA ARG A 174 -11.15 -0.92 13.46
C ARG A 174 -10.66 -0.89 12.02
N GLU A 175 -10.47 0.30 11.47
CA GLU A 175 -10.03 0.50 10.09
C GLU A 175 -8.63 -0.06 9.86
N ILE A 176 -7.67 0.18 10.76
CA ILE A 176 -6.32 -0.40 10.68
C ILE A 176 -6.35 -1.93 10.68
N ASN A 177 -7.17 -2.53 11.56
CA ASN A 177 -7.31 -3.99 11.58
C ASN A 177 -7.96 -4.53 10.29
N ARG A 178 -8.96 -3.81 9.76
CA ARG A 178 -9.60 -4.14 8.48
C ARG A 178 -8.60 -4.08 7.33
N LEU A 179 -7.79 -3.02 7.26
CA LEU A 179 -6.78 -2.81 6.23
C LEU A 179 -5.66 -3.86 6.30
N LYS A 180 -5.23 -4.28 7.49
CA LYS A 180 -4.32 -5.43 7.64
C LYS A 180 -4.91 -6.69 7.02
N LYS A 181 -6.13 -7.06 7.41
CA LYS A 181 -6.81 -8.26 6.89
C LYS A 181 -6.99 -8.18 5.37
N LEU A 182 -7.39 -7.02 4.87
CA LEU A 182 -7.56 -6.79 3.44
C LEU A 182 -6.23 -6.92 2.68
N ASN A 183 -5.15 -6.32 3.17
CA ASN A 183 -3.81 -6.48 2.59
C ASN A 183 -3.40 -7.95 2.50
N LEU A 184 -3.55 -8.72 3.59
CA LEU A 184 -3.20 -10.14 3.61
C LEU A 184 -4.07 -10.95 2.64
N THR A 185 -5.38 -10.69 2.61
CA THR A 185 -6.34 -11.36 1.73
C THR A 185 -6.06 -11.07 0.25
N LEU A 186 -5.75 -9.82 -0.09
CA LEU A 186 -5.40 -9.45 -1.46
C LEU A 186 -4.03 -10.05 -1.85
N THR A 187 -3.08 -10.09 -0.94
CA THR A 187 -1.76 -10.69 -1.19
C THR A 187 -1.86 -12.20 -1.45
N SER A 188 -2.82 -12.91 -0.86
CA SER A 188 -3.05 -14.34 -1.15
C SER A 188 -3.75 -14.60 -2.48
N LYS A 189 -4.37 -13.57 -3.09
CA LYS A 189 -4.95 -13.67 -4.44
C LYS A 189 -3.91 -13.55 -5.55
N ILE A 190 -2.70 -13.08 -5.23
CA ILE A 190 -1.61 -13.07 -6.19
C ILE A 190 -1.11 -14.51 -6.31
N PRO A 191 -1.12 -15.10 -7.51
CA PRO A 191 -0.67 -16.48 -7.70
C PRO A 191 0.79 -16.61 -7.25
N ILE A 192 1.03 -17.49 -6.27
CA ILE A 192 2.36 -17.92 -5.81
C ILE A 192 2.56 -19.30 -6.37
N LYS A 193 3.53 -19.48 -7.24
CA LYS A 193 3.71 -20.78 -7.90
C LYS A 193 4.90 -21.50 -7.30
N THR A 194 4.67 -22.76 -6.98
CA THR A 194 5.61 -23.73 -6.42
C THR A 194 5.51 -24.94 -7.30
N THR A 195 6.62 -25.40 -7.86
CA THR A 195 6.69 -26.68 -8.56
C THR A 195 6.23 -27.77 -7.60
N LYS A 196 5.08 -28.38 -7.90
CA LYS A 196 4.69 -29.66 -7.32
C LYS A 196 4.75 -30.65 -8.45
N CYS A 197 5.53 -31.70 -8.22
CA CYS A 197 5.54 -32.89 -9.04
C CYS A 197 4.98 -34.02 -8.17
N GLU A 198 4.01 -34.75 -8.69
CA GLU A 198 3.58 -36.05 -8.13
C GLU A 198 4.39 -37.20 -8.74
#